data_AF-A0A7Y7WAB0-F1
#
_entry.id   AF-A0A7Y7WAB0-F1
#
_cell.length_a   1.000
_cell.length_b   1.000
_cell.length_c   1.000
_cell.angle_alpha   90.00
_cell.angle_beta   90.00
_cell.angle_gamma   90.00
#
_symmetry.space_group_name_H-M   'P 1'
#
loop_
_entity.id
_entity.type
_entity.pdbx_description
1 polymer ?
#
loop_
_entity_poly.entity_id
_entity_poly.type
_entity_poly.pdbx_seq_one_letter_code
_entity_poly.pdbx_strand_id
1 'polypeptide(L)'
;MSNQPKDEKVETVFTISYDAAGDLANHTIDAKSLGNAILGMDELIKAAAKIVSNGSSEANLKVLAPAQEGSLEVVFAIFADPITTKAIMTGVGFVTTGIAAGAATVIAVIEKLRDRKIDKYSLDVATQIATLEVEGEKIELPQRIAQLVTDRTVRTALHKIIKAPVENIDGARVKVLGENDKVEVEIPSEKIKLFVPMKVGSLEEVEVNTNQVVVKFIALNFKGKTGWRIQTREGFECSVGIEDEAFMQKVTANQEAFQKDKLYTVELEHEQIRNPGRTRNNYTIKKVVNELAP
;
A
#
# COMPACT_ATOMS: atom_id res chain seq x y z
N MET A 1 -23.39 -34.66 -1.06
CA MET A 1 -22.52 -34.09 -2.11
C MET A 1 -22.24 -32.66 -1.73
N SER A 2 -20.96 -32.35 -1.46
CA SER A 2 -20.51 -31.05 -0.98
C SER A 2 -20.65 -30.00 -2.08
N ASN A 3 -21.32 -28.89 -1.79
CA ASN A 3 -21.46 -27.76 -2.70
C ASN A 3 -20.21 -26.88 -2.55
N GLN A 4 -19.17 -27.14 -3.36
CA GLN A 4 -18.06 -26.19 -3.49
C GLN A 4 -18.56 -24.97 -4.28
N PRO A 5 -18.30 -23.73 -3.84
CA PRO A 5 -18.54 -22.58 -4.69
C PRO A 5 -17.58 -22.69 -5.89
N LYS A 6 -18.14 -22.71 -7.10
CA LYS A 6 -17.35 -22.54 -8.31
C LYS A 6 -16.63 -21.19 -8.23
N ASP A 7 -15.40 -21.13 -8.73
CA ASP A 7 -14.70 -19.90 -9.10
C ASP A 7 -15.53 -19.12 -10.14
N GLU A 8 -16.58 -18.45 -9.69
CA GLU A 8 -17.44 -17.64 -10.55
C GLU A 8 -16.72 -16.33 -10.84
N LYS A 9 -16.08 -16.27 -12.01
CA LYS A 9 -15.52 -15.03 -12.54
C LYS A 9 -16.67 -14.17 -13.06
N VAL A 10 -16.71 -12.92 -12.62
CA VAL A 10 -17.65 -11.92 -13.12
C VAL A 10 -16.98 -11.08 -14.20
N GLU A 11 -17.81 -10.59 -15.12
CA GLU A 11 -17.44 -9.58 -16.10
C GLU A 11 -17.76 -8.19 -15.52
N THR A 12 -16.80 -7.26 -15.60
CA THR A 12 -17.03 -5.85 -15.25
C THR A 12 -16.51 -4.96 -16.36
N VAL A 13 -17.42 -4.19 -16.95
CA VAL A 13 -17.16 -3.30 -18.09
C VAL A 13 -16.96 -1.88 -17.60
N PHE A 14 -15.93 -1.21 -18.13
CA PHE A 14 -15.66 0.20 -17.87
C PHE A 14 -14.95 0.83 -19.06
N THR A 15 -15.00 2.16 -19.18
CA THR A 15 -14.42 2.88 -20.31
C THR A 15 -13.39 3.90 -19.82
N ILE A 16 -12.28 4.02 -20.54
CA ILE A 16 -11.36 5.15 -20.42
C ILE A 16 -11.57 6.07 -21.60
N SER A 17 -11.80 7.36 -21.31
CA SER A 17 -11.99 8.41 -22.31
C SER A 17 -10.91 9.48 -22.19
N TYR A 18 -10.38 9.91 -23.34
CA TYR A 18 -9.35 10.94 -23.48
C TYR A 18 -9.92 12.17 -24.18
N ASP A 19 -10.04 13.28 -23.45
CA ASP A 19 -10.59 14.53 -23.97
C ASP A 19 -9.51 15.61 -24.03
N ALA A 20 -9.18 16.09 -25.23
CA ALA A 20 -8.29 17.25 -25.40
C ALA A 20 -8.50 17.95 -26.75
N ALA A 21 -7.94 19.15 -26.90
CA ALA A 21 -7.90 19.85 -28.18
C ALA A 21 -6.95 19.16 -29.19
N GLY A 22 -7.04 19.55 -30.48
CA GLY A 22 -6.17 19.03 -31.53
C GLY A 22 -6.66 17.70 -32.13
N ASP A 23 -5.75 16.76 -32.36
CA ASP A 23 -6.03 15.48 -33.01
C ASP A 23 -7.13 14.65 -32.30
N LEU A 24 -7.20 14.74 -30.97
CA LEU A 24 -8.22 14.07 -30.17
C LEU A 24 -9.63 14.63 -30.40
N ALA A 25 -9.75 15.93 -30.73
CA ALA A 25 -11.03 16.54 -31.11
C ALA A 25 -11.55 15.98 -32.45
N ASN A 26 -10.67 15.41 -33.27
CA ASN A 26 -11.00 14.70 -34.51
C ASN A 26 -11.02 13.18 -34.34
N HIS A 27 -11.06 12.67 -33.10
CA HIS A 27 -11.06 11.24 -32.77
C HIS A 27 -9.80 10.49 -33.24
N THR A 28 -8.66 11.19 -33.26
CA THR A 28 -7.39 10.61 -33.68
C THR A 28 -6.36 10.64 -32.55
N ILE A 29 -5.58 9.58 -32.46
CA ILE A 29 -4.44 9.44 -31.55
C ILE A 29 -3.35 8.64 -32.25
N ASP A 30 -2.10 8.88 -31.88
CA ASP A 30 -0.99 8.04 -32.30
C ASP A 30 -1.24 6.57 -31.89
N ALA A 31 -1.11 5.66 -32.85
CA ALA A 31 -1.41 4.24 -32.66
C ALA A 31 -0.50 3.60 -31.60
N LYS A 32 0.75 4.06 -31.48
CA LYS A 32 1.68 3.58 -30.45
C LYS A 32 1.28 4.12 -29.07
N SER A 33 0.85 5.37 -28.95
CA SER A 33 0.29 5.92 -27.70
C SER A 33 -0.94 5.13 -27.25
N LEU A 34 -1.89 4.87 -28.15
CA LEU A 34 -3.07 4.06 -27.83
C LEU A 34 -2.71 2.64 -27.44
N GLY A 35 -1.83 1.98 -28.20
CA GLY A 35 -1.35 0.63 -27.90
C GLY A 35 -0.66 0.56 -26.53
N ASN A 36 0.16 1.56 -26.19
CA ASN A 36 0.81 1.65 -24.89
C ASN A 36 -0.18 1.84 -23.74
N ALA A 37 -1.26 2.61 -23.96
CA ALA A 37 -2.29 2.80 -22.95
C ALA A 37 -3.06 1.50 -22.68
N ILE A 38 -3.41 0.76 -23.73
CA ILE A 38 -4.06 -0.56 -23.63
C ILE A 38 -3.16 -1.55 -22.88
N LEU A 39 -1.88 -1.64 -23.26
CA LEU A 39 -0.90 -2.49 -22.58
C LEU A 39 -0.71 -2.07 -21.12
N GLY A 40 -0.67 -0.76 -20.86
CA GLY A 40 -0.61 -0.22 -19.51
C GLY A 40 -1.81 -0.65 -18.65
N MET A 41 -3.02 -0.61 -19.21
CA MET A 41 -4.21 -1.05 -18.47
C MET A 41 -4.15 -2.55 -18.13
N ASP A 42 -3.71 -3.41 -19.05
CA ASP A 42 -3.53 -4.83 -18.77
C ASP A 42 -2.50 -5.07 -17.65
N GLU A 43 -1.35 -4.39 -17.71
CA GLU A 43 -0.31 -4.44 -16.68
C GLU A 43 -0.85 -3.98 -15.31
N LEU A 44 -1.61 -2.88 -15.27
CA LEU A 44 -2.21 -2.34 -14.05
C LEU A 44 -3.16 -3.34 -13.41
N ILE A 45 -4.11 -3.87 -14.19
CA ILE A 45 -5.16 -4.76 -13.67
C ILE A 45 -4.54 -6.07 -13.15
N LYS A 46 -3.57 -6.65 -13.87
CA LYS A 46 -2.87 -7.86 -13.42
C LYS A 46 -2.04 -7.63 -12.15
N ALA A 47 -1.27 -6.54 -12.10
CA ALA A 47 -0.48 -6.21 -10.92
C ALA A 47 -1.39 -5.93 -9.70
N ALA A 48 -2.47 -5.17 -9.90
CA ALA A 48 -3.43 -4.87 -8.87
C ALA A 48 -4.13 -6.13 -8.36
N ALA A 49 -4.59 -7.02 -9.26
CA ALA A 49 -5.22 -8.29 -8.90
C ALA A 49 -4.33 -9.13 -7.99
N LYS A 50 -3.06 -9.28 -8.35
CA LYS A 50 -2.08 -10.02 -7.56
C LYS A 50 -1.91 -9.41 -6.16
N ILE A 51 -1.85 -8.08 -6.04
CA ILE A 51 -1.67 -7.40 -4.75
C ILE A 51 -2.94 -7.51 -3.90
N VAL A 52 -4.11 -7.17 -4.43
CA VAL A 52 -5.35 -7.11 -3.64
C VAL A 52 -5.89 -8.49 -3.26
N SER A 53 -5.58 -9.53 -4.03
CA SER A 53 -5.94 -10.91 -3.71
C SER A 53 -4.87 -11.64 -2.89
N ASN A 54 -3.73 -11.00 -2.58
CA ASN A 54 -2.55 -11.69 -2.06
C ASN A 54 -2.11 -12.88 -2.95
N GLY A 55 -2.32 -12.76 -4.27
CA GLY A 55 -1.99 -13.76 -5.27
C GLY A 55 -2.98 -14.92 -5.40
N SER A 56 -4.09 -14.93 -4.67
CA SER A 56 -5.09 -16.01 -4.75
C SER A 56 -5.99 -15.92 -5.99
N SER A 57 -5.99 -14.78 -6.69
CA SER A 57 -6.83 -14.55 -7.86
C SER A 57 -6.08 -13.81 -8.97
N GLU A 58 -6.52 -14.07 -10.20
CA GLU A 58 -6.00 -13.46 -11.42
C GLU A 58 -7.12 -12.73 -12.16
N ALA A 59 -6.79 -11.58 -12.72
CA ALA A 59 -7.69 -10.79 -13.56
C ALA A 59 -7.22 -10.80 -15.02
N ASN A 60 -8.16 -10.97 -15.95
CA ASN A 60 -7.91 -10.84 -17.38
C ASN A 60 -8.64 -9.60 -17.91
N LEU A 61 -7.94 -8.81 -18.71
CA LEU A 61 -8.49 -7.62 -19.37
C LEU A 61 -8.76 -7.94 -20.84
N LYS A 62 -9.92 -7.53 -21.35
CA LYS A 62 -10.23 -7.52 -22.78
C LYS A 62 -10.57 -6.10 -23.24
N VAL A 63 -10.21 -5.78 -24.47
CA VAL A 63 -10.67 -4.58 -25.17
C VAL A 63 -11.91 -4.95 -25.98
N LEU A 64 -12.99 -4.21 -25.79
CA LEU A 64 -14.22 -4.33 -26.58
C LEU A 64 -14.21 -3.21 -27.64
N ALA A 65 -14.58 -3.52 -28.90
CA ALA A 65 -14.48 -2.59 -30.03
C ALA A 65 -15.86 -2.21 -30.62
N PRO A 66 -16.02 -1.00 -31.23
CA PRO A 66 -15.13 0.17 -31.17
C PRO A 66 -15.79 1.48 -30.71
N ALA A 67 -14.92 2.42 -30.36
CA ALA A 67 -15.13 3.83 -30.05
C ALA A 67 -16.41 4.45 -30.61
N GLN A 68 -17.14 5.14 -29.74
CA GLN A 68 -18.31 5.92 -30.15
C GLN A 68 -17.88 7.20 -30.88
N GLU A 69 -18.70 7.61 -31.83
CA GLU A 69 -18.52 8.85 -32.59
C GLU A 69 -18.54 10.04 -31.62
N GLY A 70 -17.45 10.82 -31.53
CA GLY A 70 -17.39 11.98 -30.62
C GLY A 70 -16.23 11.96 -29.60
N SER A 71 -15.61 10.82 -29.32
CA SER A 71 -14.52 10.69 -28.33
C SER A 71 -13.55 9.56 -28.68
N LEU A 72 -12.30 9.65 -28.20
CA LEU A 72 -11.40 8.50 -28.22
C LEU A 72 -11.62 7.69 -26.94
N GLU A 73 -12.50 6.70 -27.04
CA GLU A 73 -12.84 5.80 -25.95
C GLU A 73 -12.30 4.40 -26.16
N VAL A 74 -11.79 3.82 -25.06
CA VAL A 74 -11.41 2.41 -25.01
C VAL A 74 -12.27 1.72 -23.97
N VAL A 75 -13.11 0.81 -24.45
CA VAL A 75 -13.99 0.00 -23.60
C VAL A 75 -13.25 -1.27 -23.17
N PHE A 76 -13.24 -1.51 -21.88
CA PHE A 76 -12.54 -2.64 -21.27
C PHE A 76 -13.51 -3.54 -20.51
N ALA A 77 -13.21 -4.84 -20.45
CA ALA A 77 -13.88 -5.81 -19.61
C ALA A 77 -12.86 -6.59 -18.75
N ILE A 78 -13.07 -6.58 -17.43
CA ILE A 78 -12.28 -7.37 -16.46
C ILE A 78 -13.02 -8.68 -16.18
N PHE A 79 -12.27 -9.79 -16.22
CA PHE A 79 -12.76 -11.12 -15.84
C PHE A 79 -11.97 -11.62 -14.62
N ALA A 80 -12.57 -11.51 -13.43
CA ALA A 80 -12.02 -11.98 -12.15
C ALA A 80 -13.15 -12.27 -11.16
N ASP A 81 -12.85 -12.83 -9.98
CA ASP A 81 -13.86 -13.00 -8.94
C ASP A 81 -14.38 -11.64 -8.41
N PRO A 82 -15.62 -11.57 -7.88
CA PRO A 82 -16.24 -10.31 -7.47
C PRO A 82 -15.45 -9.52 -6.42
N ILE A 83 -14.77 -10.20 -5.49
CA ILE A 83 -14.04 -9.58 -4.39
C ILE A 83 -12.80 -8.88 -4.95
N THR A 84 -12.04 -9.59 -5.79
CA THR A 84 -10.85 -9.07 -6.46
C THR A 84 -11.21 -7.92 -7.39
N THR A 85 -12.23 -8.07 -8.23
CA THR A 85 -12.69 -7.00 -9.14
C THR A 85 -13.04 -5.72 -8.37
N LYS A 86 -13.84 -5.84 -7.31
CA LYS A 86 -14.22 -4.68 -6.47
C LYS A 86 -12.99 -4.03 -5.81
N ALA A 87 -12.05 -4.83 -5.32
CA ALA A 87 -10.86 -4.32 -4.65
C ALA A 87 -9.89 -3.63 -5.62
N ILE A 88 -9.76 -4.12 -6.87
CA ILE A 88 -8.99 -3.44 -7.92
C ILE A 88 -9.60 -2.08 -8.24
N MET A 89 -10.90 -2.06 -8.58
CA MET A 89 -11.58 -0.85 -9.05
C MET A 89 -11.60 0.25 -7.98
N THR A 90 -11.89 -0.11 -6.73
CA THR A 90 -11.90 0.85 -5.63
C THR A 90 -10.48 1.21 -5.15
N GLY A 91 -9.56 0.25 -5.10
CA GLY A 91 -8.19 0.47 -4.63
C GLY A 91 -7.36 1.36 -5.56
N VAL A 92 -7.44 1.13 -6.88
CA VAL A 92 -6.83 2.04 -7.87
C VAL A 92 -7.50 3.41 -7.82
N GLY A 93 -8.82 3.43 -7.61
CA GLY A 93 -9.65 4.63 -7.56
C GLY A 93 -10.36 4.93 -8.86
N PHE A 94 -10.74 3.91 -9.62
CA PHE A 94 -11.50 4.00 -10.88
C PHE A 94 -13.02 4.03 -10.69
N VAL A 95 -13.50 3.65 -9.51
CA VAL A 95 -14.91 3.77 -9.11
C VAL A 95 -14.94 4.56 -7.81
N THR A 96 -15.79 5.57 -7.70
CA THR A 96 -15.95 6.37 -6.46
C THR A 96 -17.19 5.96 -5.68
N THR A 97 -18.16 5.34 -6.36
CA THR A 97 -19.39 4.85 -5.77
C THR A 97 -19.12 3.73 -4.74
N GLY A 98 -19.62 3.90 -3.51
CA GLY A 98 -19.46 2.91 -2.43
C GLY A 98 -18.11 2.94 -1.70
N ILE A 99 -17.26 3.94 -1.98
CA ILE A 99 -16.06 4.24 -1.22
C ILE A 99 -16.42 5.16 -0.04
N ALA A 100 -15.93 4.85 1.17
CA ALA A 100 -16.11 5.71 2.33
C ALA A 100 -15.42 7.07 2.12
N ALA A 101 -16.05 8.16 2.55
CA ALA A 101 -15.47 9.49 2.45
C ALA A 101 -14.09 9.54 3.13
N GLY A 102 -13.06 9.96 2.40
CA GLY A 102 -11.69 10.01 2.90
C GLY A 102 -10.89 8.70 2.79
N ALA A 103 -11.44 7.63 2.20
CA ALA A 103 -10.66 6.42 1.95
C ALA A 103 -9.54 6.66 0.92
N ALA A 104 -8.37 6.10 1.20
CA ALA A 104 -7.20 6.22 0.33
C ALA A 104 -7.34 5.33 -0.91
N THR A 105 -7.15 5.92 -2.10
CA THR A 105 -6.99 5.21 -3.38
C THR A 105 -5.61 5.49 -3.95
N VAL A 106 -5.14 4.67 -4.89
CA VAL A 106 -3.82 4.89 -5.53
C VAL A 106 -3.78 6.25 -6.21
N ILE A 107 -4.81 6.63 -6.97
CA ILE A 107 -4.92 7.95 -7.60
C ILE A 107 -4.83 9.08 -6.56
N ALA A 108 -5.64 9.02 -5.49
CA ALA A 108 -5.67 10.06 -4.47
C ALA A 108 -4.33 10.17 -3.70
N VAL A 109 -3.69 9.04 -3.41
CA VAL A 109 -2.39 9.02 -2.74
C VAL A 109 -1.31 9.57 -3.67
N ILE A 110 -1.29 9.21 -4.96
CA ILE A 110 -0.34 9.79 -5.93
C ILE A 110 -0.51 11.31 -6.02
N GLU A 111 -1.75 11.82 -6.03
CA GLU A 111 -2.00 13.26 -6.02
C GLU A 111 -1.44 13.93 -4.75
N LYS A 112 -1.60 13.28 -3.59
CA LYS A 112 -1.04 13.75 -2.32
C LYS A 112 0.49 13.72 -2.32
N LEU A 113 1.09 12.66 -2.85
CA LEU A 113 2.54 12.49 -2.95
C LEU A 113 3.17 13.46 -3.95
N ARG A 114 2.47 13.77 -5.04
CA ARG A 114 3.00 14.49 -6.20
C ARG A 114 4.24 13.76 -6.77
N ASP A 115 5.35 14.47 -6.96
CA ASP A 115 6.65 13.91 -7.39
C ASP A 115 7.63 13.72 -6.20
N ARG A 116 7.11 13.73 -4.97
CA ARG A 116 7.94 13.49 -3.77
C ARG A 116 8.34 12.02 -3.67
N LYS A 117 9.58 11.77 -3.26
CA LYS A 117 10.10 10.42 -3.06
C LYS A 117 9.55 9.85 -1.76
N ILE A 118 9.15 8.57 -1.78
CA ILE A 118 8.84 7.82 -0.56
C ILE A 118 10.18 7.41 0.06
N ASP A 119 10.46 7.91 1.25
CA ASP A 119 11.70 7.67 1.96
C ASP A 119 11.64 6.34 2.72
N LYS A 120 10.49 6.06 3.34
CA LYS A 120 10.28 4.89 4.19
C LYS A 120 8.87 4.33 4.04
N TYR A 121 8.78 3.00 4.04
CA TYR A 121 7.54 2.25 4.18
C TYR A 121 7.58 1.48 5.49
N SER A 122 6.59 1.69 6.37
CA SER A 122 6.44 0.93 7.63
C SER A 122 5.09 0.22 7.66
N LEU A 123 5.03 -1.06 8.03
CA LEU A 123 3.79 -1.81 8.18
C LEU A 123 3.59 -2.22 9.64
N ASP A 124 2.44 -1.85 10.22
CA ASP A 124 1.94 -2.49 11.44
C ASP A 124 1.17 -3.75 11.05
N VAL A 125 1.74 -4.91 11.39
CA VAL A 125 1.18 -6.22 11.03
C VAL A 125 -0.14 -6.49 11.76
N ALA A 126 -0.35 -5.95 12.97
CA ALA A 126 -1.55 -6.18 13.75
C ALA A 126 -2.74 -5.41 13.19
N THR A 127 -2.53 -4.15 12.80
CA THR A 127 -3.60 -3.29 12.28
C THR A 127 -3.73 -3.34 10.75
N GLN A 128 -2.73 -3.89 10.04
CA GLN A 128 -2.64 -3.87 8.58
C GLN A 128 -2.64 -2.45 8.00
N ILE A 129 -2.17 -1.48 8.79
CA ILE A 129 -1.97 -0.09 8.39
C ILE A 129 -0.50 0.11 8.04
N ALA A 130 -0.26 0.64 6.86
CA ALA A 130 1.06 1.06 6.41
C ALA A 130 1.22 2.58 6.58
N THR A 131 2.42 3.00 6.96
CA THR A 131 2.84 4.40 7.02
C THR A 131 3.89 4.66 5.96
N LEU A 132 3.60 5.59 5.05
CA LEU A 132 4.59 6.14 4.12
C LEU A 132 5.20 7.41 4.73
N GLU A 133 6.52 7.46 4.80
CA GLU A 133 7.25 8.67 5.20
C GLU A 133 7.80 9.37 3.96
N VAL A 134 7.49 10.67 3.84
CA VAL A 134 7.79 11.48 2.66
C VAL A 134 8.23 12.86 3.14
N GLU A 135 9.52 13.18 3.04
CA GLU A 135 10.06 14.48 3.47
C GLU A 135 9.71 14.81 4.94
N GLY A 136 9.62 13.79 5.80
CA GLY A 136 9.23 13.91 7.22
C GLY A 136 7.71 13.97 7.49
N GLU A 137 6.87 14.00 6.45
CA GLU A 137 5.42 13.80 6.58
C GLU A 137 5.09 12.31 6.66
N LYS A 138 4.20 11.92 7.58
CA LYS A 138 3.66 10.55 7.67
C LYS A 138 2.29 10.47 7.03
N ILE A 139 2.10 9.48 6.16
CA ILE A 139 0.83 9.19 5.50
C ILE A 139 0.43 7.76 5.87
N GLU A 140 -0.61 7.62 6.68
CA GLU A 140 -1.17 6.33 7.08
C GLU A 140 -2.26 5.91 6.09
N LEU A 141 -2.20 4.66 5.64
CA LEU A 141 -3.18 4.08 4.74
C LEU A 141 -3.20 2.54 4.83
N PRO A 142 -4.26 1.87 4.35
CA PRO A 142 -4.31 0.41 4.37
C PRO A 142 -3.14 -0.21 3.60
N GLN A 143 -2.59 -1.32 4.11
CA GLN A 143 -1.42 -2.00 3.53
C GLN A 143 -1.52 -2.21 2.01
N ARG A 144 -2.68 -2.69 1.54
CA ARG A 144 -2.89 -2.98 0.11
C ARG A 144 -2.74 -1.74 -0.76
N ILE A 145 -3.26 -0.59 -0.31
CA ILE A 145 -3.13 0.67 -1.04
C ILE A 145 -1.67 1.12 -1.04
N ALA A 146 -0.96 0.93 0.08
CA ALA A 146 0.44 1.30 0.17
C ALA A 146 1.30 0.45 -0.75
N GLN A 147 1.05 -0.85 -0.80
CA GLN A 147 1.69 -1.77 -1.75
C GLN A 147 1.41 -1.38 -3.20
N LEU A 148 0.17 -1.01 -3.55
CA LEU A 148 -0.14 -0.55 -4.91
C LEU A 148 0.59 0.75 -5.27
N VAL A 149 0.66 1.70 -4.33
CA VAL A 149 1.33 2.99 -4.53
C VAL A 149 2.85 2.82 -4.64
N THR A 150 3.43 1.89 -3.88
CA THR A 150 4.87 1.60 -3.90
C THR A 150 5.28 0.61 -4.99
N ASP A 151 4.32 -0.03 -5.68
CA ASP A 151 4.62 -0.96 -6.77
C ASP A 151 5.03 -0.22 -8.06
N ARG A 152 6.20 -0.58 -8.59
CA ARG A 152 6.76 0.05 -9.79
C ARG A 152 5.95 -0.24 -11.04
N THR A 153 5.40 -1.45 -11.15
CA THR A 153 4.58 -1.86 -12.29
C THR A 153 3.30 -1.03 -12.32
N VAL A 154 2.63 -0.90 -11.17
CA VAL A 154 1.43 -0.08 -11.01
C VAL A 154 1.72 1.39 -11.37
N ARG A 155 2.79 1.99 -10.82
CA ARG A 155 3.15 3.40 -11.12
C ARG A 155 3.48 3.62 -12.60
N THR A 156 4.17 2.67 -13.23
CA THR A 156 4.52 2.73 -14.66
C THR A 156 3.29 2.57 -15.54
N ALA A 157 2.40 1.65 -15.19
CA ALA A 157 1.15 1.40 -15.89
C ALA A 157 0.23 2.62 -15.82
N LEU A 158 0.07 3.24 -14.65
CA LEU A 158 -0.70 4.48 -14.50
C LEU A 158 -0.14 5.64 -15.33
N HIS A 159 1.18 5.76 -15.45
CA HIS A 159 1.78 6.73 -16.37
C HIS A 159 1.39 6.47 -17.83
N LYS A 160 1.45 5.21 -18.28
CA LYS A 160 1.08 4.81 -19.66
C LYS A 160 -0.41 5.06 -19.97
N ILE A 161 -1.27 4.91 -18.98
CA ILE A 161 -2.73 5.09 -19.12
C ILE A 161 -3.12 6.56 -19.03
N ILE A 162 -2.62 7.30 -18.04
CA ILE A 162 -3.16 8.62 -17.69
C ILE A 162 -2.36 9.73 -18.36
N LYS A 163 -1.02 9.69 -18.25
CA LYS A 163 -0.17 10.81 -18.68
C LYS A 163 0.25 10.69 -20.13
N ALA A 164 0.82 9.54 -20.53
CA ALA A 164 1.44 9.37 -21.83
C ALA A 164 0.52 9.66 -23.04
N PRO A 165 -0.79 9.28 -23.05
CA PRO A 165 -1.65 9.48 -24.22
C PRO A 165 -1.99 10.94 -24.50
N VAL A 166 -1.91 11.80 -23.48
CA VAL A 166 -2.28 13.22 -23.53
C VAL A 166 -1.10 14.12 -23.13
N GLU A 167 0.12 13.58 -23.16
CA GLU A 167 1.31 14.31 -22.78
C GLU A 167 1.55 15.47 -23.75
N ASN A 168 1.85 16.65 -23.20
CA ASN A 168 2.03 17.90 -23.95
C ASN A 168 0.75 18.45 -24.63
N ILE A 169 -0.44 18.01 -24.22
CA ILE A 169 -1.71 18.59 -24.66
C ILE A 169 -2.31 19.43 -23.54
N ASP A 170 -2.39 20.74 -23.74
CA ASP A 170 -2.97 21.68 -22.77
C ASP A 170 -4.47 21.45 -22.59
N GLY A 171 -4.93 21.52 -21.33
CA GLY A 171 -6.35 21.38 -20.99
C GLY A 171 -6.92 19.96 -21.11
N ALA A 172 -6.05 18.96 -21.31
CA ALA A 172 -6.46 17.56 -21.39
C ALA A 172 -7.17 17.06 -20.13
N ARG A 173 -8.14 16.17 -20.31
CA ARG A 173 -8.86 15.47 -19.24
C ARG A 173 -8.90 13.98 -19.53
N VAL A 174 -8.67 13.17 -18.50
CA VAL A 174 -8.83 11.72 -18.56
C VAL A 174 -10.01 11.33 -17.68
N LYS A 175 -10.95 10.58 -18.24
CA LYS A 175 -12.15 10.15 -17.52
C LYS A 175 -12.22 8.64 -17.45
N VAL A 176 -12.70 8.14 -16.32
CA VAL A 176 -13.14 6.75 -16.15
C VAL A 176 -14.66 6.76 -16.12
N LEU A 177 -15.27 6.08 -17.07
CA LEU A 177 -16.72 5.94 -17.17
C LEU A 177 -17.13 4.55 -16.68
N GLY A 178 -18.13 4.51 -15.80
CA GLY A 178 -18.77 3.27 -15.35
C GLY A 178 -19.92 2.88 -16.28
N GLU A 179 -20.86 2.09 -15.76
CA GLU A 179 -22.06 1.73 -16.49
C GLU A 179 -22.91 2.97 -16.85
N ASN A 180 -23.51 2.95 -18.05
CA ASN A 180 -24.34 4.03 -18.60
C ASN A 180 -23.61 5.38 -18.77
N ASP A 181 -22.33 5.34 -19.13
CA ASP A 181 -21.49 6.52 -19.42
C ASP A 181 -21.37 7.53 -18.26
N LYS A 182 -21.66 7.07 -17.04
CA LYS A 182 -21.50 7.89 -15.84
C LYS A 182 -20.03 8.10 -15.56
N VAL A 183 -19.61 9.36 -15.43
CA VAL A 183 -18.26 9.73 -15.00
C VAL A 183 -18.08 9.31 -13.54
N GLU A 184 -17.27 8.27 -13.32
CA GLU A 184 -16.89 7.83 -11.97
C GLU A 184 -15.68 8.62 -11.46
N VAL A 185 -14.76 8.97 -12.37
CA VAL A 185 -13.52 9.69 -12.06
C VAL A 185 -13.18 10.62 -13.21
N GLU A 186 -12.75 11.83 -12.88
CA GLU A 186 -12.20 12.80 -13.82
C GLU A 186 -10.86 13.32 -13.30
N ILE A 187 -9.83 13.19 -14.13
CA ILE A 187 -8.47 13.64 -13.84
C ILE A 187 -8.16 14.83 -14.75
N PRO A 188 -8.19 16.06 -14.22
CA PRO A 188 -7.89 17.27 -14.97
C PRO A 188 -6.37 17.44 -15.22
N SER A 189 -6.03 18.25 -16.22
CA SER A 189 -4.67 18.49 -16.72
C SER A 189 -3.64 18.76 -15.61
N GLU A 190 -3.98 19.56 -14.61
CA GLU A 190 -3.09 19.89 -13.49
C GLU A 190 -2.73 18.70 -12.59
N LYS A 191 -3.52 17.62 -12.62
CA LYS A 191 -3.27 16.38 -11.88
C LYS A 191 -2.63 15.32 -12.77
N ILE A 192 -2.90 15.30 -14.07
CA ILE A 192 -2.30 14.36 -15.04
C ILE A 192 -0.77 14.35 -14.95
N LYS A 193 -0.16 15.54 -14.78
CA LYS A 193 1.31 15.67 -14.67
C LYS A 193 1.93 14.95 -13.47
N LEU A 194 1.14 14.55 -12.47
CA LEU A 194 1.62 13.87 -11.25
C LEU A 194 1.81 12.35 -11.44
N PHE A 195 1.27 11.78 -12.52
CA PHE A 195 1.35 10.36 -12.83
C PHE A 195 2.65 10.04 -13.56
N VAL A 196 3.77 10.14 -12.85
CA VAL A 196 5.10 9.76 -13.34
C VAL A 196 5.52 8.38 -12.81
N PRO A 197 6.34 7.61 -13.55
CA PRO A 197 6.91 6.38 -13.04
C PRO A 197 7.75 6.65 -11.80
N MET A 198 7.81 5.69 -10.90
CA MET A 198 8.63 5.83 -9.70
C MET A 198 10.11 5.99 -10.06
N LYS A 199 10.76 7.03 -9.54
CA LYS A 199 12.21 7.21 -9.63
C LYS A 199 12.90 6.07 -8.85
N VAL A 200 13.94 5.49 -9.45
CA VAL A 200 14.71 4.40 -8.82
C VAL A 200 15.31 4.92 -7.51
N GLY A 201 14.97 4.31 -6.39
CA GLY A 201 15.40 4.78 -5.08
C GLY A 201 15.38 3.69 -4.01
N SER A 202 16.25 3.85 -3.02
CA SER A 202 16.47 3.02 -1.84
C SER A 202 15.29 3.09 -0.85
N LEU A 203 14.14 2.54 -1.22
CA LEU A 203 13.01 2.43 -0.29
C LEU A 203 13.44 1.55 0.89
N GLU A 204 13.42 2.11 2.10
CA GLU A 204 13.57 1.33 3.32
C GLU A 204 12.22 0.70 3.66
N GLU A 205 12.17 -0.63 3.75
CA GLU A 205 10.98 -1.36 4.19
C GLU A 205 11.14 -1.73 5.66
N VAL A 206 10.14 -1.37 6.47
CA VAL A 206 10.09 -1.69 7.89
C VAL A 206 8.80 -2.45 8.18
N GLU A 207 8.95 -3.62 8.78
CA GLU A 207 7.84 -4.41 9.28
C GLU A 207 7.85 -4.34 10.80
N VAL A 208 6.74 -3.94 11.40
CA VAL A 208 6.59 -3.76 12.84
C VAL A 208 5.55 -4.75 13.36
N ASN A 209 5.94 -5.54 14.34
CA ASN A 209 5.07 -6.52 14.98
C ASN A 209 5.19 -6.42 16.50
N THR A 210 4.06 -6.27 17.19
CA THR A 210 4.01 -6.14 18.65
C THR A 210 3.21 -7.28 19.24
N ASN A 211 3.84 -8.08 20.11
CA ASN A 211 3.21 -9.23 20.76
C ASN A 211 3.51 -9.24 22.26
N GLN A 212 2.60 -9.84 23.04
CA GLN A 212 2.85 -10.12 24.44
C GLN A 212 3.71 -11.38 24.57
N VAL A 213 4.85 -11.25 25.24
CA VAL A 213 5.82 -12.34 25.42
C VAL A 213 6.24 -12.41 26.89
N VAL A 214 6.44 -13.62 27.39
CA VAL A 214 7.00 -13.85 28.74
C VAL A 214 8.51 -13.93 28.65
N VAL A 215 9.19 -13.07 29.40
CA VAL A 215 10.64 -12.87 29.32
C VAL A 215 11.26 -12.83 30.70
N LYS A 216 12.56 -13.09 30.79
CA LYS A 216 13.41 -12.73 31.93
C LYS A 216 14.47 -11.73 31.49
N PHE A 217 14.80 -10.78 32.35
CA PHE A 217 15.93 -9.88 32.11
C PHE A 217 17.24 -10.58 32.46
N ILE A 218 18.15 -10.70 31.50
CA ILE A 218 19.47 -11.31 31.66
C ILE A 218 20.60 -10.28 31.74
N ALA A 219 20.35 -9.05 31.27
CA ALA A 219 21.22 -7.89 31.52
C ALA A 219 20.38 -6.65 31.83
N LEU A 220 20.78 -5.91 32.85
CA LEU A 220 20.07 -4.75 33.39
C LEU A 220 20.86 -3.46 33.11
N ASN A 221 20.18 -2.39 32.70
CA ASN A 221 20.78 -1.06 32.63
C ASN A 221 19.91 -0.01 33.32
N PHE A 222 20.12 0.17 34.62
CA PHE A 222 19.38 1.12 35.47
C PHE A 222 19.53 2.59 35.06
N LYS A 223 20.49 2.93 34.19
CA LYS A 223 20.81 4.33 33.85
C LYS A 223 20.21 4.79 32.50
N GLY A 224 19.58 3.91 31.73
CA GLY A 224 19.10 4.30 30.41
C GLY A 224 18.10 3.32 29.77
N LYS A 225 17.47 3.79 28.70
CA LYS A 225 16.46 3.03 27.94
C LYS A 225 17.06 1.92 27.07
N THR A 226 18.38 1.83 26.90
CA THR A 226 19.08 0.85 26.03
C THR A 226 20.07 0.00 26.82
N GLY A 227 20.57 -1.10 26.23
CA GLY A 227 21.57 -1.97 26.87
C GLY A 227 20.97 -3.05 27.78
N TRP A 228 19.64 -3.19 27.74
CA TRP A 228 18.93 -4.28 28.37
C TRP A 228 19.02 -5.53 27.49
N ARG A 229 19.04 -6.70 28.11
CA ARG A 229 18.92 -7.98 27.40
C ARG A 229 17.85 -8.83 28.07
N ILE A 230 17.08 -9.53 27.23
CA ILE A 230 16.05 -10.45 27.68
C ILE A 230 16.30 -11.85 27.12
N GLN A 231 15.72 -12.84 27.80
CA GLN A 231 15.56 -14.20 27.29
C GLN A 231 14.08 -14.58 27.35
N THR A 232 13.52 -15.10 26.25
CA THR A 232 12.16 -15.65 26.23
C THR A 232 12.13 -17.03 26.89
N ARG A 233 10.93 -17.54 27.23
CA ARG A 233 10.77 -18.91 27.73
C ARG A 233 11.30 -20.00 26.78
N GLU A 234 11.30 -19.71 25.49
CA GLU A 234 11.78 -20.60 24.42
C GLU A 234 13.32 -20.55 24.28
N GLY A 235 14.00 -19.72 25.08
CA GLY A 235 15.46 -19.61 25.11
C GLY A 235 16.04 -18.56 24.17
N PHE A 236 15.21 -17.88 23.37
CA PHE A 236 15.67 -16.80 22.48
C PHE A 236 16.17 -15.60 23.28
N GLU A 237 17.38 -15.14 22.98
CA GLU A 237 18.00 -13.99 23.63
C GLU A 237 18.17 -12.82 22.67
N CYS A 238 17.78 -11.62 23.10
CA CYS A 238 18.01 -10.41 22.33
C CYS A 238 18.34 -9.21 23.21
N SER A 239 18.98 -8.21 22.59
CA SER A 239 19.16 -6.89 23.20
C SER A 239 17.91 -6.05 22.91
N VAL A 240 17.43 -5.33 23.91
CA VAL A 240 16.19 -4.56 23.83
C VAL A 240 16.36 -3.13 24.31
N GLY A 241 15.57 -2.23 23.74
CA GLY A 241 15.21 -0.96 24.35
C GLY A 241 14.00 -1.10 25.30
N ILE A 242 13.83 -0.17 26.23
CA ILE A 242 12.63 -0.06 27.07
C ILE A 242 12.06 1.35 26.91
N GLU A 243 10.83 1.44 26.41
CA GLU A 243 10.09 2.69 26.25
C GLU A 243 9.00 2.90 27.32
N ASP A 244 8.74 1.89 28.16
CA ASP A 244 7.82 1.98 29.28
C ASP A 244 8.36 2.93 30.37
N GLU A 245 7.88 4.18 30.35
CA GLU A 245 8.34 5.21 31.27
C GLU A 245 7.95 4.91 32.73
N ALA A 246 6.79 4.29 32.96
CA ALA A 246 6.33 3.96 34.30
C ALA A 246 7.21 2.86 34.91
N PHE A 247 7.55 1.84 34.12
CA PHE A 247 8.50 0.82 34.53
C PHE A 247 9.89 1.42 34.79
N MET A 248 10.40 2.26 33.87
CA MET A 248 11.71 2.89 34.05
C MET A 248 11.77 3.80 35.29
N GLN A 249 10.67 4.45 35.67
CA GLN A 249 10.56 5.20 36.93
C GLN A 249 10.65 4.28 38.15
N LYS A 250 9.94 3.15 38.18
CA LYS A 250 10.04 2.16 39.26
C LYS A 250 11.46 1.62 39.41
N VAL A 251 12.11 1.31 38.29
CA VAL A 251 13.50 0.84 38.24
C VAL A 251 14.45 1.88 38.83
N THR A 252 14.32 3.14 38.41
CA THR A 252 15.18 4.24 38.89
C THR A 252 14.94 4.55 40.37
N ALA A 253 13.69 4.40 40.84
CA ALA A 253 13.31 4.57 42.24
C ALA A 253 13.66 3.35 43.13
N ASN A 254 14.32 2.32 42.60
CA ASN A 254 14.59 1.04 43.29
C ASN A 254 13.33 0.35 43.83
N GLN A 255 12.18 0.58 43.21
CA GLN A 255 10.90 -0.04 43.56
C GLN A 255 10.67 -1.36 42.82
N GLU A 256 11.53 -1.68 41.85
CA GLU A 256 11.51 -2.94 41.11
C GLU A 256 12.55 -3.93 41.67
N ALA A 257 12.09 -5.06 42.18
CA ALA A 257 12.97 -6.12 42.68
C ALA A 257 13.26 -7.13 41.57
N PHE A 258 14.43 -7.00 40.95
CA PHE A 258 14.93 -7.97 39.97
C PHE A 258 15.45 -9.23 40.66
N GLN A 259 14.84 -10.38 40.39
CA GLN A 259 15.31 -11.68 40.83
C GLN A 259 15.70 -12.53 39.62
N LYS A 260 16.64 -13.45 39.81
CA LYS A 260 17.24 -14.26 38.73
C LYS A 260 16.21 -15.01 37.88
N ASP A 261 15.17 -15.52 38.51
CA ASP A 261 14.15 -16.36 37.88
C ASP A 261 12.79 -15.66 37.76
N LYS A 262 12.72 -14.35 38.07
CA LYS A 262 11.49 -13.58 37.93
C LYS A 262 11.15 -13.37 36.47
N LEU A 263 9.90 -13.69 36.12
CA LEU A 263 9.38 -13.56 34.77
C LEU A 263 8.53 -12.30 34.65
N TYR A 264 8.56 -11.71 33.47
CA TYR A 264 7.79 -10.53 33.12
C TYR A 264 7.01 -10.81 31.86
N THR A 265 5.72 -10.51 31.88
CA THR A 265 4.94 -10.40 30.64
C THR A 265 5.15 -9.01 30.08
N VAL A 266 5.68 -8.90 28.88
CA VAL A 266 5.97 -7.62 28.22
C VAL A 266 5.31 -7.54 26.86
N GLU A 267 4.92 -6.34 26.45
CA GLU A 267 4.59 -6.02 25.06
C GLU A 267 5.90 -5.74 24.33
N LEU A 268 6.35 -6.72 23.55
CA LEU A 268 7.60 -6.67 22.79
C LEU A 268 7.28 -6.28 21.34
N GLU A 269 7.75 -5.11 20.93
CA GLU A 269 7.78 -4.68 19.54
C GLU A 269 9.05 -5.22 18.87
N HIS A 270 8.89 -5.82 17.71
CA HIS A 270 9.94 -6.25 16.81
C HIS A 270 9.82 -5.45 15.51
N GLU A 271 10.85 -4.64 15.23
CA GLU A 271 11.01 -3.98 13.93
C GLU A 271 12.01 -4.76 13.07
N GLN A 272 11.59 -5.18 11.89
CA GLN A 272 12.45 -5.75 10.87
C GLN A 272 12.64 -4.74 9.75
N ILE A 273 13.84 -4.17 9.67
CA ILE A 273 14.23 -3.17 8.69
C ILE A 273 14.99 -3.85 7.56
N ARG A 274 14.44 -3.80 6.34
CA ARG A 274 15.05 -4.30 5.10
C ARG A 274 15.48 -3.12 4.24
N ASN A 275 16.78 -3.05 4.01
CA ASN A 275 17.41 -2.19 3.03
C ASN A 275 17.95 -3.07 1.89
N PRO A 276 18.20 -2.52 0.69
CA PRO A 276 18.84 -3.27 -0.39
C PRO A 276 20.14 -3.93 0.09
N GLY A 277 20.13 -5.26 0.23
CA GLY A 277 21.28 -6.07 0.66
C GLY A 277 21.53 -6.19 2.17
N ARG A 278 20.70 -5.61 3.05
CA ARG A 278 20.87 -5.72 4.51
C ARG A 278 19.53 -5.78 5.25
N THR A 279 19.41 -6.76 6.14
CA THR A 279 18.30 -6.86 7.11
C THR A 279 18.82 -6.53 8.51
N ARG A 280 18.08 -5.71 9.26
CA ARG A 280 18.35 -5.40 10.67
C ARG A 280 17.09 -5.66 11.49
N ASN A 281 17.25 -6.26 12.67
CA ASN A 281 16.18 -6.46 13.63
C ASN A 281 16.42 -5.57 14.85
N ASN A 282 15.40 -4.83 15.28
CA ASN A 282 15.37 -4.11 16.53
C ASN A 282 14.24 -4.66 17.41
N TYR A 283 14.47 -4.70 18.71
CA TYR A 283 13.50 -5.17 19.69
C TYR A 283 13.32 -4.12 20.78
N THR A 284 12.07 -3.78 21.10
CA THR A 284 11.74 -2.73 22.07
C THR A 284 10.60 -3.19 22.96
N ILE A 285 10.80 -3.12 24.28
CA ILE A 285 9.73 -3.31 25.26
C ILE A 285 8.92 -2.02 25.33
N LYS A 286 7.69 -2.05 24.81
CA LYS A 286 6.76 -0.92 24.89
C LYS A 286 6.11 -0.80 26.25
N LYS A 287 5.82 -1.95 26.86
CA LYS A 287 5.15 -2.02 28.16
C LYS A 287 5.51 -3.28 28.93
N VAL A 288 5.70 -3.15 30.23
CA VAL A 288 5.76 -4.27 31.18
C VAL A 288 4.36 -4.45 31.77
N VAL A 289 3.70 -5.54 31.40
CA VAL A 289 2.27 -5.78 31.68
C VAL A 289 2.09 -6.34 33.07
N ASN A 290 2.80 -7.43 33.39
CA ASN A 290 2.69 -8.12 34.67
C ASN A 290 4.03 -8.71 35.09
N GLU A 291 4.25 -8.71 36.40
CA GLU A 291 5.29 -9.48 37.05
C GLU A 291 4.71 -10.84 37.42
N LEU A 292 5.29 -11.91 36.87
CA LEU A 292 4.95 -13.26 37.26
C LEU A 292 5.93 -13.66 38.37
N ALA A 293 5.41 -13.76 39.59
CA ALA A 293 6.14 -14.37 40.69
C ALA A 293 6.50 -15.84 40.33
N PRO A 294 7.66 -16.34 40.76
CA PRO A 294 8.11 -17.70 40.46
C PRO A 294 7.14 -18.79 40.92
#